data_AF-A0A7Y3GT68-F1
#
_entry.id   AF-A0A7Y3GT68-F1
#
_cell.length_a   1.000
_cell.length_b   1.000
_cell.length_c   1.000
_cell.angle_alpha   90.00
_cell.angle_beta   90.00
_cell.angle_gamma   90.00
#
_symmetry.space_group_name_H-M   'P 1'
#
loop_
_entity.id
_entity.type
_entity.pdbx_description
1 polymer ?
#
loop_
_entity_poly.entity_id
_entity_poly.type
_entity_poly.pdbx_seq_one_letter_code
_entity_poly.pdbx_strand_id
1 'polypeptide(L)'
;VGTTLLKYLTFEAYYMNYDGAINELPRQDNENNILAYTPVNLDKTVEYGFDFFTDFYLTNRWSVYFVTSFYNVTEETSFGEDIVKLSQWSNYSALSNNINLLKDNSLNINFDLTFGGKNLQRLQIVENRLISNLRISKSMFNKKGVLSLSVQDLFNEQDFRSSVNYLNQRNSMFTNLDNRLISLGFRYKFGNTRLSTNERVSELDERNRLKDLN
;
A
#
# COMPACT_ATOMS: atom_id res chain seq x y z
N VAL A 1 2.05 8.61 -20.23
CA VAL A 1 0.88 8.77 -21.13
C VAL A 1 -0.17 7.78 -20.69
N GLY A 2 -1.43 8.18 -20.57
CA GLY A 2 -2.48 7.29 -20.10
C GLY A 2 -3.84 7.57 -20.73
N THR A 3 -4.73 6.59 -20.62
CA THR A 3 -6.13 6.68 -21.03
C THR A 3 -7.02 5.98 -20.02
N THR A 4 -8.28 6.42 -19.92
CA THR A 4 -9.28 5.77 -19.07
C THR A 4 -10.46 5.33 -19.91
N LEU A 5 -10.76 4.04 -19.89
CA LEU A 5 -11.90 3.41 -20.54
C LEU A 5 -13.00 3.15 -19.51
N LEU A 6 -14.26 3.20 -19.96
CA LEU A 6 -15.44 2.92 -19.13
C LEU A 6 -15.57 3.73 -17.82
N LYS A 7 -14.77 4.80 -17.66
CA LYS A 7 -14.64 5.65 -16.46
C LYS A 7 -13.89 5.04 -15.27
N TYR A 8 -13.56 3.76 -15.29
CA TYR A 8 -12.94 3.06 -14.14
C TYR A 8 -11.80 2.12 -14.54
N LEU A 9 -11.44 2.01 -15.83
CA LEU A 9 -10.30 1.22 -16.29
C LEU A 9 -9.22 2.17 -16.82
N THR A 10 -8.22 2.47 -16.01
CA THR A 10 -7.13 3.37 -16.37
C THR A 10 -5.91 2.56 -16.78
N PHE A 11 -5.33 2.93 -17.91
CA PHE A 11 -4.12 2.33 -18.46
C PHE A 11 -3.09 3.43 -18.66
N GLU A 12 -1.88 3.21 -18.20
CA GLU A 12 -0.78 4.17 -18.31
C GLU A 12 0.48 3.48 -18.80
N ALA A 13 1.29 4.21 -19.55
CA ALA A 13 2.66 3.85 -19.85
C ALA A 13 3.55 5.04 -19.50
N TYR A 14 4.69 4.77 -18.89
CA TYR A 14 5.59 5.81 -18.41
C TYR A 14 7.04 5.50 -18.74
N TYR A 15 7.84 6.56 -18.72
CA TYR A 15 9.28 6.51 -18.86
C TYR A 15 9.88 7.59 -17.96
N MET A 16 10.86 7.20 -17.17
CA MET A 16 11.62 8.03 -16.25
C MET A 16 13.10 7.78 -16.50
N ASN A 17 13.87 8.86 -16.56
CA ASN A 17 15.32 8.81 -16.69
C ASN A 17 15.88 9.94 -15.85
N TYR A 18 16.63 9.58 -14.82
CA TYR A 18 17.20 10.52 -13.87
C TYR A 18 18.59 10.05 -13.42
N ASP A 19 19.38 10.98 -12.93
CA ASP A 19 20.73 10.78 -12.42
C ASP A 19 20.83 11.26 -10.97
N GLY A 20 21.96 10.96 -10.32
CA GLY A 20 22.30 11.51 -9.01
C GLY A 20 21.51 10.95 -7.83
N ALA A 21 20.77 9.85 -8.01
CA ALA A 21 20.03 9.21 -6.93
C ALA A 21 20.98 8.75 -5.81
N ILE A 22 20.85 9.35 -4.62
CA ILE A 22 21.67 9.04 -3.46
C ILE A 22 21.14 7.75 -2.82
N ASN A 23 21.96 6.69 -2.86
CA ASN A 23 21.62 5.40 -2.29
C ASN A 23 22.73 4.91 -1.36
N GLU A 24 22.35 4.15 -0.34
CA GLU A 24 23.30 3.44 0.49
C GLU A 24 23.51 2.03 -0.08
N LEU A 25 24.74 1.74 -0.51
CA LEU A 25 25.12 0.48 -1.15
C LEU A 25 25.98 -0.35 -0.21
N PRO A 26 25.78 -1.68 -0.15
CA PRO A 26 26.73 -2.55 0.53
C PRO A 26 28.06 -2.59 -0.23
N ARG A 27 29.15 -2.56 0.53
CA ARG A 27 30.55 -2.66 0.11
C ARG A 27 31.22 -3.76 0.93
N GLN A 28 31.67 -4.78 0.23
CA GLN A 28 32.23 -5.99 0.77
C GLN A 28 33.75 -5.95 0.65
N ASP A 29 34.42 -6.04 1.80
CA ASP A 29 35.84 -6.34 1.92
C ASP A 29 35.98 -7.86 2.10
N ASN A 30 36.44 -8.53 1.05
CA ASN A 30 36.60 -9.99 1.03
C ASN A 30 37.84 -10.47 1.80
N GLU A 31 38.82 -9.61 2.06
CA GLU A 31 40.02 -9.99 2.82
C GLU A 31 39.70 -10.03 4.31
N ASN A 32 38.99 -9.02 4.81
CA ASN A 32 38.63 -8.88 6.22
C ASN A 32 37.24 -9.45 6.56
N ASN A 33 36.46 -9.91 5.56
CA ASN A 33 35.08 -10.37 5.70
C ASN A 33 34.14 -9.33 6.33
N ILE A 34 34.28 -8.07 5.92
CA ILE A 34 33.48 -6.95 6.41
C ILE A 34 32.49 -6.52 5.33
N LEU A 35 31.25 -6.30 5.72
CA LEU A 35 30.23 -5.64 4.90
C LEU A 35 29.95 -4.27 5.49
N ALA A 36 30.36 -3.21 4.79
CA ALA A 36 30.08 -1.83 5.13
C ALA A 36 28.99 -1.26 4.21
N TYR A 37 28.27 -0.25 4.67
CA TYR A 37 27.26 0.44 3.87
C TYR A 37 27.77 1.85 3.58
N THR A 38 27.76 2.25 2.31
CA THR A 38 28.36 3.51 1.87
C THR A 38 27.38 4.28 1.00
N PRO A 39 27.16 5.59 1.27
CA PRO A 39 26.35 6.43 0.41
C PRO A 39 27.07 6.65 -0.94
N VAL A 40 26.34 6.42 -2.02
CA VAL A 40 26.82 6.55 -3.41
C VAL A 40 25.71 7.19 -4.24
N ASN A 41 26.08 8.12 -5.10
CA ASN A 41 25.19 8.63 -6.13
C ASN A 41 25.19 7.64 -7.30
N LEU A 42 24.02 7.13 -7.68
CA LEU A 42 23.90 6.39 -8.93
C LEU A 42 24.10 7.36 -10.10
N ASP A 43 24.87 6.92 -11.09
CA ASP A 43 25.15 7.71 -12.28
C ASP A 43 23.90 7.81 -13.15
N LYS A 44 23.08 6.75 -13.17
CA LYS A 44 21.84 6.73 -13.93
C LYS A 44 20.83 5.73 -13.38
N THR A 45 19.56 6.14 -13.37
CA THR A 45 18.41 5.25 -13.20
C THR A 45 17.42 5.49 -14.33
N VAL A 46 17.10 4.44 -15.06
CA VAL A 46 16.06 4.43 -16.09
C VAL A 46 14.96 3.48 -15.65
N GLU A 47 13.74 3.97 -15.64
CA GLU A 47 12.57 3.17 -15.34
C GLU A 47 11.49 3.41 -16.39
N TYR A 48 10.88 2.34 -16.85
CA TYR A 48 9.72 2.45 -17.73
C TYR A 48 8.80 1.27 -17.49
N GLY A 49 7.52 1.50 -17.72
CA GLY A 49 6.53 0.49 -17.40
C GLY A 49 5.17 0.78 -17.99
N PHE A 50 4.30 -0.17 -17.73
CA PHE A 50 2.89 -0.13 -18.04
C PHE A 50 2.09 -0.42 -16.79
N ASP A 51 1.14 0.45 -16.52
CA ASP A 51 0.28 0.41 -15.36
C ASP A 51 -1.17 0.21 -15.77
N PHE A 52 -1.86 -0.59 -14.99
CA PHE A 52 -3.30 -0.74 -15.05
C PHE A 52 -3.88 -0.47 -13.67
N PHE A 53 -4.91 0.35 -13.62
CA PHE A 53 -5.61 0.73 -12.40
C PHE A 53 -7.12 0.64 -12.61
N THR A 54 -7.82 0.12 -11.61
CA THR A 54 -9.27 0.15 -11.55
C THR A 54 -9.78 0.29 -10.13
N ASP A 55 -10.85 1.05 -9.96
CA ASP A 55 -11.60 1.19 -8.72
C ASP A 55 -13.09 1.31 -9.06
N PHE A 56 -13.86 0.31 -8.67
CA PHE A 56 -15.29 0.27 -8.95
C PHE A 56 -16.07 -0.56 -7.94
N TYR A 57 -17.38 -0.35 -7.96
CA TYR A 57 -18.34 -1.17 -7.24
C TYR A 57 -18.88 -2.26 -8.17
N LEU A 58 -18.53 -3.54 -7.91
CA LEU A 58 -19.13 -4.67 -8.63
C LEU A 58 -20.62 -4.80 -8.29
N THR A 59 -20.98 -4.49 -7.04
CA THR A 59 -22.35 -4.30 -6.57
C THR A 59 -22.40 -3.14 -5.58
N ASN A 60 -23.59 -2.71 -5.16
CA ASN A 60 -23.74 -1.72 -4.08
C ASN A 60 -23.14 -2.16 -2.72
N ARG A 61 -22.67 -3.41 -2.62
CA ARG A 61 -22.12 -4.03 -1.41
C ARG A 61 -20.69 -4.50 -1.58
N TRP A 62 -20.11 -4.42 -2.77
CA TRP A 62 -18.77 -4.93 -3.04
C TRP A 62 -18.00 -3.93 -3.90
N SER A 63 -16.98 -3.32 -3.31
CA SER A 63 -16.00 -2.51 -4.03
C SER A 63 -14.71 -3.30 -4.25
N VAL A 64 -14.14 -3.11 -5.44
CA VAL A 64 -12.88 -3.69 -5.87
C VAL A 64 -11.97 -2.55 -6.30
N TYR A 65 -10.81 -2.50 -5.67
CA TYR A 65 -9.67 -1.70 -6.13
C TYR A 65 -8.59 -2.67 -6.58
N PHE A 66 -8.02 -2.42 -7.76
CA PHE A 66 -6.88 -3.18 -8.24
C PHE A 66 -5.94 -2.27 -9.01
N VAL A 67 -4.65 -2.39 -8.72
CA VAL A 67 -3.57 -1.74 -9.48
C VAL A 67 -2.50 -2.78 -9.77
N THR A 68 -1.93 -2.74 -10.97
CA THR A 68 -0.74 -3.50 -11.32
C THR A 68 0.18 -2.63 -12.17
N SER A 69 1.48 -2.79 -11.95
CA SER A 69 2.55 -2.18 -12.73
C SER A 69 3.50 -3.27 -13.20
N PHE A 70 3.77 -3.32 -14.50
CA PHE A 70 4.85 -4.12 -15.07
C PHE A 70 5.91 -3.17 -15.58
N TYR A 71 7.09 -3.21 -14.97
CA TYR A 71 8.10 -2.19 -15.18
C TYR A 71 9.50 -2.80 -15.24
N ASN A 72 10.40 -2.12 -15.95
CA ASN A 72 11.83 -2.42 -15.93
C ASN A 72 12.55 -1.27 -15.25
N VAL A 73 13.41 -1.60 -14.29
CA VAL A 73 14.39 -0.65 -13.72
C VAL A 73 15.76 -1.04 -14.23
N THR A 74 16.52 -0.05 -14.68
CA THR A 74 17.94 -0.14 -14.95
C THR A 74 18.68 0.87 -14.07
N GLU A 75 19.66 0.41 -13.30
CA GLU A 75 20.53 1.24 -12.46
C GLU A 75 21.98 1.09 -12.91
N GLU A 76 22.69 2.20 -12.97
CA GLU A 76 24.08 2.29 -13.40
C GLU A 76 24.88 3.17 -12.43
N THR A 77 26.07 2.71 -12.03
CA THR A 77 27.01 3.52 -11.23
C THR A 77 28.44 3.05 -11.45
N SER A 78 29.36 3.98 -11.29
CA SER A 78 30.80 3.73 -11.25
C SER A 78 31.18 3.01 -9.94
N PHE A 79 31.99 1.96 -10.06
CA PHE A 79 32.54 1.20 -8.94
C PHE A 79 34.06 1.07 -9.14
N GLY A 80 34.81 2.01 -8.56
CA GLY A 80 36.24 2.13 -8.84
C GLY A 80 36.47 2.54 -10.29
N GLU A 81 37.20 1.72 -11.04
CA GLU A 81 37.45 1.92 -12.48
C GLU A 81 36.40 1.22 -13.37
N ASP A 82 35.56 0.36 -12.78
CA ASP A 82 34.53 -0.39 -13.50
C ASP A 82 33.16 0.32 -13.47
N ILE A 83 32.29 -0.04 -14.41
CA ILE A 83 30.89 0.38 -14.42
C ILE A 83 30.00 -0.81 -14.06
N VAL A 84 29.15 -0.63 -13.05
CA VAL A 84 28.11 -1.60 -12.70
C VAL A 84 26.80 -1.15 -13.32
N LYS A 85 26.18 -2.05 -14.09
CA LYS A 85 24.86 -1.83 -14.69
C LYS A 85 23.99 -3.05 -14.52
N LEU A 86 22.86 -2.87 -13.86
CA LEU A 86 21.86 -3.93 -13.65
C LEU A 86 20.52 -3.51 -14.23
N SER A 87 19.75 -4.49 -14.72
CA SER A 87 18.39 -4.28 -15.23
C SER A 87 17.49 -5.42 -14.79
N GLN A 88 16.26 -5.11 -14.38
CA GLN A 88 15.29 -6.10 -13.91
C GLN A 88 13.86 -5.72 -14.29
N TRP A 89 13.17 -6.63 -14.99
CA TRP A 89 11.72 -6.57 -15.13
C TRP A 89 11.05 -7.04 -13.85
N SER A 90 10.02 -6.32 -13.43
CA SER A 90 9.36 -6.47 -12.15
C SER A 90 7.86 -6.33 -12.30
N ASN A 91 7.12 -6.88 -11.34
CA ASN A 91 5.69 -6.62 -11.19
C ASN A 91 5.41 -6.11 -9.80
N TYR A 92 4.53 -5.13 -9.71
CA TYR A 92 3.88 -4.74 -8.47
C TYR A 92 2.38 -4.84 -8.70
N SER A 93 1.67 -5.55 -7.82
CA SER A 93 0.21 -5.64 -7.89
C SER A 93 -0.38 -5.43 -6.51
N ALA A 94 -1.41 -4.60 -6.40
CA ALA A 94 -2.20 -4.45 -5.18
C ALA A 94 -3.69 -4.61 -5.47
N LEU A 95 -4.35 -5.44 -4.68
CA LEU A 95 -5.77 -5.75 -4.76
C LEU A 95 -6.39 -5.42 -3.40
N SER A 96 -7.49 -4.69 -3.39
CA SER A 96 -8.31 -4.47 -2.20
C SER A 96 -9.76 -4.82 -2.52
N ASN A 97 -10.33 -5.71 -1.73
CA ASN A 97 -11.74 -6.06 -1.77
C ASN A 97 -12.39 -5.57 -0.48
N ASN A 98 -13.57 -5.00 -0.62
CA ASN A 98 -14.37 -4.59 0.52
C ASN A 98 -15.84 -4.98 0.27
N ILE A 99 -16.33 -5.91 1.09
CA ILE A 99 -17.61 -6.59 0.91
C ILE A 99 -18.47 -6.39 2.16
N ASN A 100 -19.66 -5.84 1.98
CA ASN A 100 -20.69 -5.73 3.00
C ASN A 100 -21.73 -6.87 2.83
N LEU A 101 -21.91 -7.64 3.89
CA LEU A 101 -22.83 -8.77 3.99
C LEU A 101 -23.99 -8.44 4.94
N LEU A 102 -24.98 -9.34 4.99
CA LEU A 102 -26.25 -9.21 5.72
C LEU A 102 -27.19 -8.16 5.13
N LYS A 103 -28.48 -8.26 5.44
CA LYS A 103 -29.50 -7.35 4.88
C LYS A 103 -29.23 -5.89 5.24
N ASP A 104 -28.70 -5.64 6.43
CA ASP A 104 -28.41 -4.33 7.01
C ASP A 104 -26.98 -3.82 6.76
N ASN A 105 -26.18 -4.54 5.95
CA ASN A 105 -24.76 -4.25 5.68
C ASN A 105 -23.89 -4.20 6.94
N SER A 106 -24.30 -4.88 8.03
CA SER A 106 -23.61 -4.77 9.31
C SER A 106 -22.32 -5.57 9.39
N LEU A 107 -22.16 -6.62 8.58
CA LEU A 107 -20.96 -7.44 8.52
C LEU A 107 -20.13 -7.02 7.31
N ASN A 108 -18.87 -6.68 7.54
CA ASN A 108 -17.94 -6.21 6.53
C ASN A 108 -16.71 -7.14 6.49
N ILE A 109 -16.27 -7.50 5.29
CA ILE A 109 -15.04 -8.24 5.02
C ILE A 109 -14.19 -7.35 4.12
N ASN A 110 -12.98 -7.04 4.57
CA ASN A 110 -11.97 -6.37 3.79
C ASN A 110 -10.77 -7.29 3.62
N PHE A 111 -10.31 -7.45 2.39
CA PHE A 111 -9.22 -8.33 2.03
C PHE A 111 -8.27 -7.59 1.09
N ASP A 112 -7.04 -7.39 1.56
CA ASP A 112 -6.00 -6.66 0.85
C ASP A 112 -4.84 -7.60 0.55
N LEU A 113 -4.36 -7.54 -0.69
CA LEU A 113 -3.16 -8.24 -1.14
C LEU A 113 -2.24 -7.25 -1.84
N THR A 114 -0.95 -7.32 -1.53
CA THR A 114 0.09 -6.62 -2.29
C THR A 114 1.19 -7.60 -2.64
N PHE A 115 1.32 -7.89 -3.93
CA PHE A 115 2.41 -8.69 -4.47
C PHE A 115 3.51 -7.77 -4.99
N GLY A 116 4.70 -7.89 -4.41
CA GLY A 116 5.91 -7.34 -4.99
C GLY A 116 6.68 -8.48 -5.63
N GLY A 117 6.76 -8.50 -6.95
CA GLY A 117 7.63 -9.41 -7.68
C GLY A 117 9.10 -9.08 -7.46
N LYS A 118 9.97 -9.99 -7.92
CA LYS A 118 11.42 -9.77 -7.92
C LYS A 118 11.75 -8.44 -8.59
N ASN A 119 12.49 -7.56 -7.91
CA ASN A 119 12.80 -6.23 -8.41
C ASN A 119 14.21 -5.75 -8.07
N LEU A 120 14.70 -4.79 -8.86
CA LEU A 120 15.99 -4.14 -8.66
C LEU A 120 15.78 -2.89 -7.79
N GLN A 121 16.54 -2.80 -6.71
CA GLN A 121 16.55 -1.65 -5.81
C GLN A 121 17.99 -1.40 -5.35
N ARG A 122 18.56 -0.23 -5.68
CA ARG A 122 19.88 0.19 -5.16
C ARG A 122 20.99 -0.80 -5.46
N LEU A 123 21.04 -1.28 -6.70
CA LEU A 123 21.93 -2.33 -7.20
C LEU A 123 21.83 -3.66 -6.44
N GLN A 124 20.71 -3.88 -5.77
CA GLN A 124 20.37 -5.15 -5.12
C GLN A 124 19.16 -5.77 -5.81
N ILE A 125 19.19 -7.08 -5.95
CA ILE A 125 18.04 -7.85 -6.38
C ILE A 125 17.26 -8.26 -5.13
N VAL A 126 16.05 -7.73 -5.01
CA VAL A 126 15.08 -8.06 -3.97
C VAL A 126 14.14 -9.12 -4.51
N GLU A 127 14.04 -10.26 -3.85
CA GLU A 127 13.15 -11.36 -4.23
C GLU A 127 11.69 -11.04 -3.91
N ASN A 128 10.77 -11.82 -4.48
CA ASN A 128 9.34 -11.56 -4.38
C ASN A 128 8.79 -11.74 -2.95
N ARG A 129 7.67 -11.08 -2.69
CA ARG A 129 6.90 -11.17 -1.43
C ARG A 129 5.42 -10.89 -1.64
N LEU A 130 4.60 -11.38 -0.73
CA LEU A 130 3.16 -11.16 -0.69
C LEU A 130 2.74 -10.63 0.69
N ILE A 131 2.26 -9.38 0.72
CA ILE A 131 1.61 -8.81 1.90
C ILE A 131 0.13 -9.17 1.82
N SER A 132 -0.42 -9.78 2.86
CA SER A 132 -1.80 -10.27 2.88
C SER A 132 -2.53 -9.93 4.16
N ASN A 133 -3.59 -9.14 4.06
CA ASN A 133 -4.37 -8.67 5.21
C ASN A 133 -5.84 -9.02 5.03
N LEU A 134 -6.43 -9.64 6.06
CA LEU A 134 -7.86 -9.93 6.12
C LEU A 134 -8.45 -9.28 7.36
N ARG A 135 -9.52 -8.52 7.18
CA ARG A 135 -10.28 -7.91 8.28
C ARG A 135 -11.76 -8.24 8.14
N ILE A 136 -12.33 -8.80 9.21
CA ILE A 136 -13.76 -9.03 9.35
C ILE A 136 -14.27 -8.15 10.47
N SER A 137 -15.33 -7.38 10.23
CA SER A 137 -15.94 -6.55 11.26
C SER A 137 -17.45 -6.57 11.23
N LYS A 138 -18.07 -6.56 12.41
CA LYS A 138 -19.52 -6.51 12.57
C LYS A 138 -19.90 -5.28 13.37
N SER A 139 -20.68 -4.40 12.74
CA SER A 139 -21.35 -3.30 13.43
C SER A 139 -22.57 -3.82 14.20
N MET A 140 -22.78 -3.27 15.39
CA MET A 140 -23.79 -3.69 16.35
C MET A 140 -24.37 -2.46 17.07
N PHE A 141 -25.46 -2.65 17.82
CA PHE A 141 -26.07 -1.58 18.63
C PHE A 141 -26.39 -0.30 17.81
N ASN A 142 -27.08 -0.45 16.68
CA ASN A 142 -27.35 0.65 15.75
C ASN A 142 -26.07 1.41 15.33
N LYS A 143 -25.04 0.65 14.95
CA LYS A 143 -23.70 1.15 14.55
C LYS A 143 -22.92 1.88 15.65
N LYS A 144 -23.33 1.75 16.92
CA LYS A 144 -22.55 2.25 18.07
C LYS A 144 -21.39 1.32 18.42
N GLY A 145 -21.56 0.00 18.32
CA GLY A 145 -20.50 -0.97 18.55
C GLY A 145 -19.93 -1.52 17.26
N VAL A 146 -18.64 -1.86 17.27
CA VAL A 146 -17.97 -2.63 16.22
C VAL A 146 -17.08 -3.67 16.88
N LEU A 147 -17.32 -4.95 16.58
CA LEU A 147 -16.40 -6.04 16.85
C LEU A 147 -15.61 -6.31 15.57
N SER A 148 -14.29 -6.48 15.66
CA SER A 148 -13.45 -6.79 14.50
C SER A 148 -12.38 -7.81 14.82
N LEU A 149 -12.16 -8.72 13.88
CA LEU A 149 -11.03 -9.63 13.81
C LEU A 149 -10.18 -9.24 12.60
N SER A 150 -8.87 -9.10 12.78
CA SER A 150 -7.92 -8.90 11.68
C SER A 150 -6.79 -9.91 11.74
N VAL A 151 -6.36 -10.38 10.58
CA VAL A 151 -5.19 -11.24 10.37
C VAL A 151 -4.27 -10.51 9.40
N GLN A 152 -3.06 -10.20 9.87
CA GLN A 152 -1.98 -9.62 9.09
C GLN A 152 -0.98 -10.72 8.71
N ASP A 153 -0.40 -10.57 7.53
CA ASP A 153 0.38 -11.60 6.84
C ASP A 153 -0.29 -12.99 6.89
N LEU A 154 -1.51 -13.06 6.33
CA LEU A 154 -2.35 -14.26 6.31
C LEU A 154 -1.62 -15.49 5.75
N PHE A 155 -0.79 -15.28 4.72
CA PHE A 155 -0.07 -16.35 4.02
C PHE A 155 1.37 -16.57 4.51
N ASN A 156 1.91 -15.72 5.39
CA ASN A 156 3.28 -15.82 5.90
C ASN A 156 4.34 -15.70 4.77
N GLU A 157 4.15 -14.73 3.88
CA GLU A 157 4.94 -14.56 2.64
C GLU A 157 5.48 -13.13 2.48
N GLN A 158 5.45 -12.32 3.54
CA GLN A 158 5.88 -10.92 3.49
C GLN A 158 7.40 -10.75 3.68
N ASP A 159 8.07 -11.74 4.27
CA ASP A 159 9.52 -11.80 4.38
C ASP A 159 10.19 -11.96 3.01
N PHE A 160 11.42 -11.45 2.87
CA PHE A 160 12.09 -11.44 1.57
C PHE A 160 13.61 -11.48 1.72
N ARG A 161 14.28 -11.91 0.65
CA ARG A 161 15.73 -11.89 0.52
C ARG A 161 16.15 -10.78 -0.43
N SER A 162 17.20 -10.05 -0.08
CA SER A 162 17.94 -9.21 -1.03
C SER A 162 19.33 -9.80 -1.28
N SER A 163 19.86 -9.57 -2.48
CA SER A 163 21.18 -10.05 -2.86
C SER A 163 21.94 -9.06 -3.72
N VAL A 164 23.25 -9.07 -3.55
CA VAL A 164 24.20 -8.31 -4.35
C VAL A 164 25.16 -9.30 -5.00
N ASN A 165 25.29 -9.21 -6.31
CA ASN A 165 26.14 -10.08 -7.11
C ASN A 165 26.64 -9.35 -8.36
N TYR A 166 27.73 -8.59 -8.20
CA TYR A 166 28.42 -7.92 -9.31
C TYR A 166 29.87 -7.66 -8.91
N LEU A 167 30.78 -7.64 -9.89
CA LEU A 167 32.22 -7.45 -9.68
C LEU A 167 32.76 -8.37 -8.55
N ASN A 168 33.39 -7.79 -7.53
CA ASN A 168 33.90 -8.49 -6.35
C ASN A 168 32.90 -8.55 -5.18
N GLN A 169 31.64 -8.17 -5.40
CA GLN A 169 30.59 -8.15 -4.38
C GLN A 169 29.70 -9.39 -4.51
N ARG A 170 29.57 -10.17 -3.44
CA ARG A 170 28.66 -11.33 -3.38
C ARG A 170 28.14 -11.55 -1.96
N ASN A 171 26.97 -11.00 -1.67
CA ASN A 171 26.32 -11.11 -0.37
C ASN A 171 24.79 -11.20 -0.51
N SER A 172 24.14 -11.65 0.57
CA SER A 172 22.68 -11.70 0.66
C SER A 172 22.22 -11.39 2.06
N MET A 173 21.07 -10.72 2.17
CA MET A 173 20.39 -10.43 3.42
C MET A 173 19.00 -11.04 3.38
N PHE A 174 18.58 -11.65 4.49
CA PHE A 174 17.20 -12.09 4.67
C PHE A 174 16.52 -11.18 5.68
N THR A 175 15.40 -10.59 5.29
CA THR A 175 14.57 -9.75 6.15
C THR A 175 13.49 -10.61 6.77
N ASN A 176 13.57 -10.78 8.09
CA ASN A 176 12.61 -11.51 8.91
C ASN A 176 11.85 -10.50 9.77
N LEU A 177 10.56 -10.27 9.48
CA LEU A 177 9.73 -9.31 10.18
C LEU A 177 8.72 -10.03 11.07
N ASP A 178 8.45 -9.47 12.24
CA ASP A 178 7.30 -9.88 13.06
C ASP A 178 6.02 -9.22 12.52
N ASN A 179 5.52 -9.75 11.41
CA ASN A 179 4.41 -9.20 10.62
C ASN A 179 3.11 -10.03 10.74
N ARG A 180 3.20 -11.26 11.23
CA ARG A 180 2.06 -12.18 11.32
C ARG A 180 1.30 -12.02 12.62
N LEU A 181 0.23 -11.24 12.57
CA LEU A 181 -0.52 -10.84 13.75
C LEU A 181 -2.02 -11.10 13.60
N ILE A 182 -2.62 -11.72 14.62
CA ILE A 182 -4.07 -11.81 14.78
C ILE A 182 -4.50 -10.80 15.85
N SER A 183 -5.48 -9.97 15.54
CA SER A 183 -6.01 -8.97 16.49
C SER A 183 -7.53 -9.04 16.58
N LEU A 184 -8.03 -9.10 17.82
CA LEU A 184 -9.44 -8.97 18.15
C LEU A 184 -9.67 -7.61 18.82
N GLY A 185 -10.59 -6.82 18.30
CA GLY A 185 -10.87 -5.48 18.80
C GLY A 185 -12.36 -5.23 18.94
N PHE A 186 -12.75 -4.55 20.03
CA PHE A 186 -14.09 -4.02 20.22
C PHE A 186 -14.02 -2.50 20.39
N ARG A 187 -14.86 -1.77 19.65
CA ARG A 187 -15.00 -0.32 19.73
C ARG A 187 -16.46 0.02 20.01
N TYR A 188 -16.71 0.92 20.95
CA TYR A 188 -18.06 1.42 21.24
C TYR A 188 -18.09 2.95 21.24
N LYS A 189 -19.07 3.52 20.54
CA LYS A 189 -19.35 4.96 20.48
C LYS A 189 -20.40 5.29 21.54
N PHE A 190 -20.01 6.02 22.58
CA PHE A 190 -20.93 6.45 23.64
C PHE A 190 -21.90 7.56 23.19
N GLY A 191 -21.60 8.24 22.08
CA GLY A 191 -22.44 9.32 21.55
C GLY A 191 -22.37 10.60 22.40
N ASN A 192 -22.93 11.68 21.88
CA ASN A 192 -23.00 12.97 22.57
C ASN A 192 -24.22 12.97 23.52
N THR A 193 -24.14 12.20 24.61
CA THR A 193 -25.29 11.92 25.49
C THR A 193 -25.82 13.11 26.29
N ARG A 194 -25.20 14.30 26.21
CA ARG A 194 -25.56 15.46 27.05
C ARG A 194 -25.40 16.86 26.43
N LEU A 195 -25.04 17.01 25.16
CA LEU A 195 -25.12 18.33 24.52
C LEU A 195 -26.51 18.52 23.93
N SER A 196 -27.45 18.99 24.77
CA SER A 196 -28.52 19.83 24.26
C SER A 196 -27.85 21.05 23.64
N THR A 197 -27.99 21.25 22.33
CA THR A 197 -27.66 22.54 21.72
C THR A 197 -28.38 23.62 22.52
N ASN A 198 -27.62 24.51 23.14
CA ASN A 198 -28.15 25.69 23.83
C ASN A 198 -28.63 26.76 22.83
N GLU A 199 -28.80 26.39 21.55
CA GLU A 199 -29.56 27.21 20.61
C GLU A 199 -31.01 27.19 21.06
N ARG A 200 -31.37 28.24 21.81
CA ARG A 200 -32.74 28.71 21.88
C ARG A 200 -33.19 28.96 20.44
N VAL A 201 -33.93 28.01 19.89
CA VAL A 201 -34.79 28.25 18.74
C VAL A 201 -35.95 29.13 19.24
N SER A 202 -35.67 30.40 19.55
CA SER A 202 -36.71 31.38 19.90
C SER A 202 -37.41 31.98 18.68
N GLU A 203 -37.06 31.52 17.47
CA GLU A 203 -37.59 32.09 16.22
C GLU A 203 -38.80 31.37 15.63
N LEU A 204 -39.23 30.23 16.18
CA LEU A 204 -40.40 29.50 15.67
C LEU A 204 -41.70 29.80 16.43
N ASP A 205 -41.65 29.94 17.75
CA ASP A 205 -42.86 30.22 18.56
C ASP A 205 -43.35 31.67 18.41
N GLU A 206 -42.45 32.67 18.41
CA GLU A 206 -42.82 34.09 18.22
C GLU A 206 -43.40 34.32 16.81
N ARG A 207 -42.91 33.57 15.81
CA ARG A 207 -43.36 33.67 14.41
C ARG A 207 -44.75 33.05 14.21
N ASN A 208 -45.16 32.08 15.04
CA ASN A 208 -46.52 31.57 15.06
C ASN A 208 -47.47 32.54 15.79
N ARG A 209 -47.01 33.22 16.86
CA ARG A 209 -47.80 34.23 17.58
C ARG A 209 -48.20 35.44 16.72
N LEU A 210 -47.35 35.82 15.76
CA LEU A 210 -47.63 36.93 14.84
C LEU A 210 -48.59 36.58 13.68
N LYS A 211 -48.86 35.29 13.44
CA LYS A 211 -49.82 34.86 12.40
C LYS A 211 -51.27 34.95 12.84
N ASP A 212 -51.52 34.94 14.16
CA ASP A 212 -52.88 35.10 14.73
C ASP A 212 -53.29 36.58 14.90
N LEU A 213 -52.44 37.52 14.47
CA LEU A 213 -52.66 38.98 14.56
C LEU A 213 -53.01 39.64 13.22
N ASN A 214 -53.24 38.85 12.15
CA ASN A 214 -53.71 39.35 10.84
C ASN A 214 -54.94 38.59 10.34
#